data_AF-A0A368LC91-F1
#
_entry.id   AF-A0A368LC91-F1
#
_cell.length_a   1.000
_cell.length_b   1.000
_cell.length_c   1.000
_cell.angle_alpha   90.00
_cell.angle_beta   90.00
_cell.angle_gamma   90.00
#
_symmetry.space_group_name_H-M   'P 1'
#
loop_
_entity.id
_entity.type
_entity.pdbx_description
1 polymer ?
#
loop_
_entity_poly.entity_id
_entity_poly.type
_entity_poly.pdbx_seq_one_letter_code
_entity_poly.pdbx_strand_id
1 'polypeptide(L)'
;MAVGPAVTVPQRWETHSLLPVLVDALSLTEADEEVQRLVEAFGGEPASVAEHDLGEPVTRVRKLRFSSGGEIVLYDGAVVGAILHVKPAPGCPGVVDLGQWIAGVTNAATLDDLKAALELPVRFAGFSSPYVAVGHGYARFRFARRDGSGGWKDPGNLTGIVVTGKTPGLTMIDGDECPRCSDLLVRGEGGVDVDATIGRLEVAVSSRAIEEDAHWASLGDLTAIHASGLMERAESQLRCRTCRRIICLTLYRDGPATFGYHVLDDAMRRPMESIPPVEQWGSAERIAMAQAAMQYVDHEPGSWFLARQGDTLYFDARYSLGVADDSALIALNGEEREGYRTGGRSYLAELAKRMQAKPAGRRGSPYYSRDLSRRGGESGRDYRGEFTAAIKNHTWRAEQRARRT
;
A
#
# COMPACT_ATOMS: atom_id res chain seq x y z
N MET A 1 52.12 13.28 -9.44
CA MET A 1 50.98 14.17 -9.73
C MET A 1 49.83 13.77 -8.81
N ALA A 2 49.68 14.49 -7.70
CA ALA A 2 48.54 14.29 -6.81
C ALA A 2 47.31 14.90 -7.48
N VAL A 3 46.28 14.08 -7.74
CA VAL A 3 44.96 14.55 -8.13
C VAL A 3 44.39 15.24 -6.88
N GLY A 4 44.32 16.57 -6.91
CA GLY A 4 43.67 17.33 -5.85
C GLY A 4 42.20 16.90 -5.70
N PRO A 5 41.62 17.03 -4.49
CA PRO A 5 40.22 16.64 -4.26
C PRO A 5 39.34 17.43 -5.23
N ALA A 6 38.43 16.73 -5.91
CA ALA A 6 37.44 17.35 -6.78
C ALA A 6 36.62 18.34 -5.95
N VAL A 7 36.80 19.64 -6.21
CA VAL A 7 35.98 20.70 -5.61
C VAL A 7 34.57 20.47 -6.14
N THR A 8 33.72 19.90 -5.29
CA THR A 8 32.30 19.72 -5.59
C THR A 8 31.68 21.10 -5.52
N VAL A 9 31.24 21.61 -6.68
CA VAL A 9 30.52 22.89 -6.73
C VAL A 9 29.22 22.70 -5.94
N PRO A 10 28.97 23.50 -4.87
CA PRO A 10 27.77 23.36 -4.07
C PRO A 10 26.53 23.48 -4.95
N GLN A 11 25.58 22.57 -4.77
CA GLN A 11 24.35 22.61 -5.57
C GLN A 11 23.44 23.75 -5.08
N ARG A 12 22.57 24.27 -5.96
CA ARG A 12 21.70 25.41 -5.63
C ARG A 12 20.86 25.16 -4.37
N TRP A 13 20.32 23.96 -4.19
CA TRP A 13 19.55 23.61 -3.00
C TRP A 13 20.36 23.70 -1.69
N GLU A 14 21.68 23.51 -1.72
CA GLU A 14 22.54 23.58 -0.53
C GLU A 14 22.76 25.01 -0.05
N THR A 15 22.71 25.97 -0.97
CA THR A 15 23.09 27.37 -0.72
C THR A 15 21.91 28.33 -0.74
N HIS A 16 20.80 27.94 -1.36
CA HIS A 16 19.60 28.77 -1.55
C HIS A 16 18.35 28.13 -0.91
N SER A 17 18.53 27.20 0.01
CA SER A 17 17.45 26.64 0.80
C SER A 17 17.91 26.21 2.20
N LEU A 18 16.97 26.06 3.12
CA LEU A 18 17.16 25.46 4.44
C LEU A 18 16.87 23.95 4.44
N LEU A 19 16.73 23.32 3.27
CA LEU A 19 16.59 21.87 3.18
C LEU A 19 17.78 21.08 3.77
N PRO A 20 19.05 21.54 3.70
CA PRO A 20 20.16 20.88 4.39
C PRO A 20 19.90 20.70 5.89
N VAL A 21 19.33 21.72 6.56
CA VAL A 21 19.02 21.66 8.00
C VAL A 21 18.03 20.53 8.33
N LEU A 22 17.07 20.25 7.43
CA LEU A 22 16.12 19.15 7.60
C LEU A 22 16.79 17.79 7.39
N VAL A 23 17.70 17.70 6.42
CA VAL A 23 18.37 16.46 6.05
C VAL A 23 19.41 16.08 7.09
N ASP A 24 20.22 17.03 7.55
CA ASP A 24 21.28 16.80 8.54
C ASP A 24 20.74 16.28 9.88
N ALA A 25 19.51 16.64 10.23
CA ALA A 25 18.84 16.16 11.44
C ALA A 25 18.36 14.69 11.35
N LEU A 26 18.31 14.07 10.18
CA LEU A 26 17.74 12.73 10.00
C LEU A 26 18.57 11.66 10.70
N SER A 27 17.89 10.71 11.36
CA SER A 27 18.46 9.61 12.14
C SER A 27 19.23 10.05 13.40
N LEU A 28 19.19 11.33 13.74
CA LEU A 28 19.78 11.89 14.95
C LEU A 28 18.73 12.03 16.07
N THR A 29 19.20 12.32 17.26
CA THR A 29 18.39 12.52 18.47
C THR A 29 18.25 14.00 18.79
N GLU A 30 17.30 14.34 19.66
CA GLU A 30 17.12 15.73 20.08
C GLU A 30 18.32 16.32 20.82
N ALA A 31 19.26 15.50 21.31
CA ALA A 31 20.47 16.01 21.95
C ALA A 31 21.51 16.52 20.94
N ASP A 32 21.38 16.16 19.66
CA ASP A 32 22.37 16.47 18.63
C ASP A 32 22.23 17.92 18.13
N GLU A 33 23.37 18.57 17.84
CA GLU A 33 23.44 19.97 17.44
C GLU A 33 22.67 20.24 16.14
N GLU A 34 22.66 19.30 15.20
CA GLU A 34 21.88 19.34 13.97
C GLU A 34 20.37 19.45 14.24
N VAL A 35 19.87 18.68 15.22
CA VAL A 35 18.44 18.70 15.57
C VAL A 35 18.11 20.00 16.30
N GLN A 36 19.00 20.50 17.16
CA GLN A 36 18.84 21.80 17.80
C GLN A 36 18.83 22.96 16.79
N ARG A 37 19.70 22.92 15.77
CA ARG A 37 19.67 23.88 14.65
C ARG A 37 18.34 23.83 13.89
N LEU A 38 17.75 22.64 13.71
CA LEU A 38 16.43 22.51 13.10
C LEU A 38 15.31 23.09 13.99
N VAL A 39 15.37 22.85 15.30
CA VAL A 39 14.45 23.43 16.29
C VAL A 39 14.52 24.96 16.26
N GLU A 40 15.73 25.54 16.25
CA GLU A 40 15.94 26.98 16.11
C GLU A 40 15.39 27.52 14.79
N ALA A 41 15.63 26.82 13.67
CA ALA A 41 15.09 27.19 12.36
C ALA A 41 13.54 27.16 12.34
N PHE A 42 12.91 26.35 13.18
CA PHE A 42 11.47 26.35 13.39
C PHE A 42 10.96 27.37 14.42
N GLY A 43 11.86 28.17 15.00
CA GLY A 43 11.50 29.26 15.92
C GLY A 43 11.69 28.94 17.40
N GLY A 44 12.45 27.90 17.75
CA GLY A 44 12.74 27.52 19.14
C GLY A 44 11.75 26.49 19.67
N GLU A 45 11.16 26.72 20.85
CA GLU A 45 10.37 25.68 21.53
C GLU A 45 9.17 25.17 20.71
N PRO A 46 8.88 23.85 20.72
CA PRO A 46 7.68 23.31 20.11
C PRO A 46 6.42 23.89 20.75
N ALA A 47 5.49 24.35 19.93
CA ALA A 47 4.20 24.86 20.37
C ALA A 47 3.24 23.75 20.84
N SER A 48 3.45 22.52 20.35
CA SER A 48 2.80 21.33 20.91
C SER A 48 3.63 20.08 20.66
N VAL A 49 3.45 19.09 21.54
CA VAL A 49 4.08 17.77 21.43
C VAL A 49 2.97 16.72 21.45
N ALA A 50 2.99 15.81 20.47
CA ALA A 50 2.09 14.67 20.42
C ALA A 50 2.88 13.37 20.54
N GLU A 51 2.48 12.49 21.45
CA GLU A 51 3.12 11.21 21.73
C GLU A 51 2.09 10.08 21.68
N HIS A 52 2.44 8.99 21.00
CA HIS A 52 1.61 7.79 20.94
C HIS A 52 2.43 6.56 20.55
N ASP A 53 1.90 5.38 20.89
CA ASP A 53 2.50 4.10 20.59
C ASP A 53 1.95 3.52 19.29
N LEU A 54 2.83 3.24 18.33
CA LEU A 54 2.48 2.67 17.04
C LEU A 54 2.85 1.19 16.97
N GLY A 55 1.87 0.34 16.70
CA GLY A 55 2.07 -1.09 16.46
C GLY A 55 2.49 -1.92 17.68
N GLU A 56 2.82 -3.18 17.41
CA GLU A 56 3.40 -4.17 18.33
C GLU A 56 4.41 -5.04 17.53
N PRO A 57 5.72 -5.08 17.88
CA PRO A 57 6.38 -4.37 18.97
C PRO A 57 6.18 -2.85 18.90
N VAL A 58 6.08 -2.23 20.07
CA VAL A 58 5.78 -0.81 20.18
C VAL A 58 6.91 0.02 19.59
N THR A 59 6.57 0.90 18.63
CA THR A 59 7.39 2.05 18.24
C THR A 59 6.82 3.29 18.91
N ARG A 60 7.64 3.98 19.70
CA ARG A 60 7.24 5.24 20.36
C ARG A 60 7.33 6.37 19.35
N VAL A 61 6.19 6.94 18.98
CA VAL A 61 6.12 8.08 18.07
C VAL A 61 6.03 9.35 18.90
N ARG A 62 6.93 10.30 18.62
CA ARG A 62 6.90 11.65 19.17
C ARG A 62 6.91 12.65 18.03
N LYS A 63 6.02 13.63 18.08
CA LYS A 63 5.89 14.69 17.08
C LYS A 63 5.99 16.05 17.74
N LEU A 64 7.02 16.80 17.38
CA LEU A 64 7.25 18.18 17.81
C LEU A 64 6.65 19.10 16.75
N ARG A 65 5.65 19.91 17.10
CA ARG A 65 4.98 20.83 16.17
C ARG A 65 5.24 22.27 16.57
N PHE A 66 5.65 23.09 15.61
CA PHE A 66 6.12 24.44 15.86
C PHE A 66 5.14 25.49 15.33
N SER A 67 5.10 26.66 15.96
CA SER A 67 4.26 27.80 15.52
C SER A 67 4.58 28.28 14.10
N SER A 68 5.80 28.01 13.63
CA SER A 68 6.21 28.25 12.24
C SER A 68 5.53 27.32 11.23
N GLY A 69 4.82 26.28 11.66
CA GLY A 69 4.26 25.24 10.77
C GLY A 69 5.23 24.10 10.45
N GLY A 70 6.42 24.10 11.04
CA GLY A 70 7.32 22.95 11.03
C GLY A 70 6.82 21.81 11.92
N GLU A 71 7.19 20.59 11.57
CA GLU A 71 6.99 19.40 12.40
C GLU A 71 8.21 18.47 12.31
N ILE A 72 8.71 18.00 13.45
CA ILE A 72 9.74 16.96 13.55
C ILE A 72 9.07 15.68 14.04
N VAL A 73 9.30 14.57 13.34
CA VAL A 73 8.76 13.26 13.70
C VAL A 73 9.90 12.36 14.15
N LEU A 74 9.78 11.82 15.37
CA LEU A 74 10.74 10.92 15.97
C LEU A 74 10.10 9.56 16.21
N TYR A 75 10.84 8.50 15.88
CA TYR A 75 10.56 7.13 16.30
C TYR A 75 11.63 6.68 17.27
N ASP A 76 11.23 6.22 18.45
CA ASP A 76 12.11 5.73 19.50
C ASP A 76 13.27 6.70 19.82
N GLY A 77 12.99 8.01 19.76
CA GLY A 77 13.92 9.10 20.05
C GLY A 77 14.80 9.55 18.88
N ALA A 78 14.73 8.89 17.72
CA ALA A 78 15.48 9.29 16.52
C ALA A 78 14.57 9.97 15.49
N VAL A 79 15.03 11.06 14.89
CA VAL A 79 14.32 11.81 13.85
C VAL A 79 14.18 10.95 12.59
N VAL A 80 12.95 10.56 12.25
CA VAL A 80 12.66 9.78 11.03
C VAL A 80 12.21 10.66 9.86
N GLY A 81 11.84 11.91 10.16
CA GLY A 81 11.60 12.91 9.15
C GLY A 81 11.13 14.24 9.71
N ALA A 82 11.04 15.22 8.82
CA ALA A 82 10.54 16.55 9.11
C ALA A 82 9.53 16.98 8.05
N ILE A 83 8.56 17.79 8.44
CA ILE A 83 7.46 18.22 7.58
C ILE A 83 7.37 19.75 7.61
N LEU A 84 7.36 20.35 6.42
CA LEU A 84 6.99 21.76 6.23
C LEU A 84 5.53 21.80 5.81
N HIS A 85 4.63 22.25 6.70
CA HIS A 85 3.22 22.42 6.36
C HIS A 85 3.01 23.79 5.71
N VAL A 86 2.72 23.82 4.40
CA VAL A 86 2.52 25.08 3.65
C VAL A 86 1.04 25.49 3.54
N LYS A 87 0.16 24.68 4.12
CA LYS A 87 -1.26 24.96 4.33
C LYS A 87 -1.66 24.53 5.74
N PRO A 88 -2.78 25.04 6.27
CA PRO A 88 -3.31 24.58 7.54
C PRO A 88 -3.46 23.05 7.56
N ALA A 89 -2.89 22.41 8.57
CA ALA A 89 -2.94 20.97 8.78
C ALA A 89 -3.51 20.66 10.19
N PRO A 90 -4.28 19.57 10.35
CA PRO A 90 -4.84 19.21 11.66
C PRO A 90 -3.75 19.07 12.73
N GLY A 91 -3.95 19.73 13.87
CA GLY A 91 -2.99 19.69 14.99
C GLY A 91 -1.74 20.54 14.82
N CYS A 92 -1.55 21.19 13.66
CA CYS A 92 -0.41 22.09 13.42
C CYS A 92 -0.81 23.55 13.71
N PRO A 93 -0.07 24.27 14.57
CA PRO A 93 -0.46 25.61 15.03
C PRO A 93 -0.19 26.73 14.02
N GLY A 94 0.55 26.44 12.94
CA GLY A 94 0.92 27.46 11.94
C GLY A 94 1.17 26.88 10.55
N VAL A 95 1.64 27.75 9.67
CA VAL A 95 1.94 27.47 8.27
C VAL A 95 3.32 28.05 7.95
N VAL A 96 4.18 27.24 7.33
CA VAL A 96 5.52 27.64 6.91
C VAL A 96 5.43 28.67 5.79
N ASP A 97 6.20 29.76 5.91
CA ASP A 97 6.53 30.64 4.79
C ASP A 97 7.62 29.98 3.95
N LEU A 98 7.23 29.34 2.85
CA LEU A 98 8.14 28.57 2.01
C LEU A 98 9.24 29.43 1.40
N GLY A 99 9.03 30.74 1.23
CA GLY A 99 10.05 31.65 0.69
C GLY A 99 11.25 31.83 1.62
N GLN A 100 11.08 31.61 2.93
CA GLN A 100 12.17 31.59 3.91
C GLN A 100 12.96 30.28 3.89
N TRP A 101 12.36 29.21 3.38
CA TRP A 101 12.95 27.87 3.33
C TRP A 101 13.59 27.55 1.99
N ILE A 102 13.04 28.06 0.89
CA ILE A 102 13.54 27.84 -0.46
C ILE A 102 13.48 29.19 -1.17
N ALA A 103 14.64 29.73 -1.56
CA ALA A 103 14.70 31.03 -2.19
C ALA A 103 14.01 31.04 -3.56
N GLY A 104 13.18 32.05 -3.80
CA GLY A 104 12.51 32.27 -5.09
C GLY A 104 11.20 31.49 -5.27
N VAL A 105 10.67 30.84 -4.23
CA VAL A 105 9.34 30.24 -4.24
C VAL A 105 8.42 30.86 -3.19
N THR A 106 7.13 30.59 -3.32
CA THR A 106 6.09 31.01 -2.37
C THR A 106 5.24 29.79 -1.98
N ASN A 107 4.32 29.95 -1.02
CA ASN A 107 3.36 28.88 -0.70
C ASN A 107 2.44 28.51 -1.87
N ALA A 108 2.42 29.30 -2.95
CA ALA A 108 1.72 28.98 -4.19
C ALA A 108 2.55 28.16 -5.19
N ALA A 109 3.77 27.73 -4.85
CA ALA A 109 4.68 27.05 -5.76
C ALA A 109 4.06 25.81 -6.42
N THR A 110 4.28 25.70 -7.72
CA THR A 110 4.06 24.49 -8.51
C THR A 110 5.28 23.57 -8.44
N LEU A 111 5.18 22.37 -8.98
CA LEU A 111 6.31 21.46 -9.12
C LEU A 111 7.40 22.01 -10.04
N ASP A 112 7.03 22.78 -11.07
CA ASP A 112 8.00 23.39 -11.97
C ASP A 112 8.77 24.52 -11.26
N ASP A 113 8.10 25.31 -10.41
CA ASP A 113 8.75 26.31 -9.57
C ASP A 113 9.74 25.67 -8.59
N LEU A 114 9.33 24.60 -7.90
CA LEU A 114 10.20 23.85 -6.98
C LEU A 114 11.39 23.23 -7.71
N LYS A 115 11.17 22.67 -8.90
CA LYS A 115 12.24 22.12 -9.74
C LYS A 115 13.23 23.20 -10.15
N ALA A 116 12.75 24.38 -10.55
CA ALA A 116 13.60 25.51 -10.94
C ALA A 116 14.38 26.08 -9.75
N ALA A 117 13.77 26.16 -8.57
CA ALA A 117 14.42 26.70 -7.38
C ALA A 117 15.50 25.76 -6.81
N LEU A 118 15.27 24.45 -6.88
CA LEU A 118 16.20 23.45 -6.33
C LEU A 118 17.23 22.96 -7.35
N GLU A 119 16.96 23.08 -8.65
CA GLU A 119 17.79 22.56 -9.74
C GLU A 119 18.07 21.05 -9.63
N LEU A 120 17.08 20.30 -9.10
CA LEU A 120 17.18 18.86 -8.90
C LEU A 120 16.24 18.08 -9.83
N PRO A 121 16.64 16.87 -10.27
CA PRO A 121 15.78 16.01 -11.07
C PRO A 121 14.61 15.50 -10.24
N VAL A 122 13.39 15.82 -10.67
CA VAL A 122 12.16 15.32 -10.05
C VAL A 122 11.94 13.86 -10.43
N ARG A 123 11.68 13.04 -9.41
CA ARG A 123 11.28 11.64 -9.52
C ARG A 123 9.84 11.48 -9.00
N PHE A 124 9.24 10.32 -9.24
CA PHE A 124 7.88 10.03 -8.79
C PHE A 124 7.81 8.71 -8.02
N ALA A 125 7.15 8.74 -6.87
CA ALA A 125 6.70 7.54 -6.17
C ALA A 125 5.26 7.25 -6.63
N GLY A 126 5.09 6.14 -7.34
CA GLY A 126 3.86 5.84 -8.08
C GLY A 126 3.55 6.89 -9.16
N PHE A 127 2.27 7.04 -9.52
CA PHE A 127 1.84 7.98 -10.58
C PHE A 127 1.75 9.44 -10.15
N SER A 128 2.04 9.73 -8.88
CA SER A 128 1.31 10.79 -8.18
C SER A 128 2.16 11.56 -7.15
N SER A 129 3.22 10.99 -6.60
CA SER A 129 3.98 11.66 -5.52
C SER A 129 5.34 12.12 -6.01
N PRO A 130 5.50 13.37 -6.47
CA PRO A 130 6.79 13.90 -6.89
C PRO A 130 7.74 14.08 -5.70
N TYR A 131 9.02 13.84 -5.93
CA TYR A 131 10.07 14.04 -4.94
C TYR A 131 11.42 14.32 -5.59
N VAL A 132 12.36 14.83 -4.80
CA VAL A 132 13.78 14.99 -5.17
C VAL A 132 14.66 14.32 -4.13
N ALA A 133 15.88 13.92 -4.53
CA ALA A 133 16.92 13.49 -3.59
C ALA A 133 17.69 14.73 -3.11
N VAL A 134 17.92 14.85 -1.81
CA VAL A 134 18.59 16.00 -1.17
C VAL A 134 19.58 15.46 -0.14
N GLY A 135 20.88 15.63 -0.41
CA GLY A 135 21.94 15.02 0.41
C GLY A 135 21.75 13.50 0.56
N HIS A 136 21.69 13.04 1.81
CA HIS A 136 21.44 11.63 2.15
C HIS A 136 19.94 11.29 2.34
N GLY A 137 19.04 12.25 2.11
CA GLY A 137 17.60 12.10 2.27
C GLY A 137 16.81 12.43 1.00
N TYR A 138 15.49 12.58 1.17
CA TYR A 138 14.55 12.83 0.08
C TYR A 138 13.48 13.82 0.52
N ALA A 139 13.15 14.78 -0.35
CA ALA A 139 12.05 15.72 -0.16
C ALA A 139 10.88 15.35 -1.06
N ARG A 140 9.78 14.85 -0.46
CA ARG A 140 8.51 14.56 -1.14
C ARG A 140 7.60 15.77 -1.10
N PHE A 141 7.10 16.21 -2.25
CA PHE A 141 6.16 17.31 -2.34
C PHE A 141 4.73 16.78 -2.33
N ARG A 142 3.94 17.24 -1.35
CA ARG A 142 2.53 16.88 -1.21
C ARG A 142 1.69 17.94 -1.88
N PHE A 143 0.97 17.55 -2.91
CA PHE A 143 -0.04 18.39 -3.54
C PHE A 143 -1.42 17.89 -3.14
N ALA A 144 -2.34 18.81 -2.89
CA ALA A 144 -3.75 18.47 -2.85
C ALA A 144 -4.07 17.73 -4.14
N ARG A 145 -4.80 16.61 -4.03
CA ARG A 145 -5.30 15.84 -5.17
C ARG A 145 -6.77 15.62 -4.95
N ARG A 146 -7.46 15.32 -6.06
CA ARG A 146 -8.89 15.02 -6.20
C ARG A 146 -9.75 16.27 -6.27
N ASP A 147 -10.21 16.61 -7.48
CA ASP A 147 -11.55 17.15 -7.77
C ASP A 147 -12.24 18.08 -6.75
N GLY A 148 -11.43 18.90 -6.09
CA GLY A 148 -11.49 20.36 -6.10
C GLY A 148 -10.30 20.98 -6.86
N SER A 149 -9.76 20.24 -7.84
CA SER A 149 -8.91 20.69 -8.96
C SER A 149 -7.67 21.53 -8.64
N GLY A 150 -6.67 20.86 -8.10
CA GLY A 150 -5.31 21.30 -8.28
C GLY A 150 -4.39 20.11 -8.43
N GLY A 151 -3.60 20.12 -9.49
CA GLY A 151 -2.46 19.21 -9.65
C GLY A 151 -1.19 19.89 -9.20
N TRP A 152 -0.08 19.15 -9.27
CA TRP A 152 1.24 19.72 -9.02
C TRP A 152 1.65 20.82 -10.01
N LYS A 153 0.85 21.06 -11.06
CA LYS A 153 1.05 22.14 -12.04
C LYS A 153 0.27 23.41 -11.70
N ASP A 154 -0.67 23.32 -10.76
CA ASP A 154 -1.60 24.39 -10.47
C ASP A 154 -1.13 25.15 -9.22
N PRO A 155 -0.90 26.47 -9.30
CA PRO A 155 -0.43 27.26 -8.16
C PRO A 155 -1.35 27.12 -6.93
N GLY A 156 -0.74 27.17 -5.75
CA GLY A 156 -1.48 27.10 -4.49
C GLY A 156 -1.94 25.71 -4.11
N ASN A 157 -1.49 24.65 -4.77
CA ASN A 157 -1.89 23.27 -4.44
C ASN A 157 -0.86 22.48 -3.64
N LEU A 158 0.34 23.02 -3.45
CA LEU A 158 1.27 22.48 -2.48
C LEU A 158 0.63 22.54 -1.08
N THR A 159 0.70 21.45 -0.35
CA THR A 159 0.16 21.29 1.02
C THR A 159 1.27 21.07 2.03
N GLY A 160 2.39 20.49 1.60
CA GLY A 160 3.60 20.45 2.40
C GLY A 160 4.76 19.75 1.71
N ILE A 161 5.92 19.82 2.34
CA ILE A 161 7.13 19.09 1.95
C ILE A 161 7.48 18.13 3.08
N VAL A 162 7.67 16.86 2.76
CA VAL A 162 8.03 15.81 3.73
C VAL A 162 9.45 15.35 3.43
N VAL A 163 10.36 15.55 4.37
CA VAL A 163 11.77 15.16 4.26
C VAL A 163 12.01 13.90 5.08
N THR A 164 12.56 12.85 4.45
CA THR A 164 12.81 11.55 5.10
C THR A 164 14.13 10.94 4.62
N GLY A 165 14.75 10.08 5.45
CA GLY A 165 15.98 9.36 5.09
C GLY A 165 15.77 8.22 4.09
N LYS A 166 14.53 7.71 3.97
CA LYS A 166 14.17 6.67 3.00
C LYS A 166 13.47 7.27 1.78
N THR A 167 13.63 6.61 0.63
CA THR A 167 12.98 7.03 -0.61
C THR A 167 11.46 7.10 -0.43
N PRO A 168 10.78 8.16 -0.91
CA PRO A 168 9.33 8.26 -0.87
C PRO A 168 8.66 7.03 -1.51
N GLY A 169 7.64 6.50 -0.84
CA GLY A 169 7.04 5.20 -1.16
C GLY A 169 7.58 4.03 -0.33
N LEU A 170 8.76 4.18 0.27
CA LEU A 170 9.36 3.25 1.24
C LEU A 170 9.21 3.70 2.70
N THR A 171 8.60 4.86 2.94
CA THR A 171 8.31 5.39 4.28
C THR A 171 7.04 6.24 4.26
N MET A 172 6.32 6.30 5.38
CA MET A 172 5.08 7.08 5.53
C MET A 172 4.85 7.51 6.99
N ILE A 173 5.47 8.63 7.36
CA ILE A 173 5.40 9.23 8.71
C ILE A 173 4.15 10.12 8.91
N ASP A 174 3.50 10.54 7.83
CA ASP A 174 2.32 11.40 7.88
C ASP A 174 1.02 10.65 8.13
N GLY A 175 1.05 9.32 8.15
CA GLY A 175 -0.11 8.52 8.46
C GLY A 175 -0.29 8.21 9.96
N ASP A 176 0.70 8.47 10.81
CA ASP A 176 0.76 7.92 12.18
C ASP A 176 -0.49 8.18 13.02
N GLU A 177 -1.14 9.32 12.78
CA GLU A 177 -2.37 9.72 13.46
C GLU A 177 -3.60 9.59 12.55
N CYS A 178 -3.59 8.64 11.60
CA CYS A 178 -4.69 8.46 10.67
C CYS A 178 -5.96 8.01 11.43
N PRO A 179 -7.04 8.81 11.42
CA PRO A 179 -8.23 8.58 12.26
C PRO A 179 -9.08 7.37 11.83
N ARG A 180 -8.63 6.63 10.81
CA ARG A 180 -9.29 5.42 10.31
C ARG A 180 -8.54 4.14 10.64
N CYS A 181 -7.27 4.23 10.99
CA CYS A 181 -6.47 3.03 11.20
C CYS A 181 -5.47 3.07 12.35
N SER A 182 -5.13 4.23 12.91
CA SER A 182 -4.07 4.33 13.93
C SER A 182 -4.45 3.71 15.28
N ASP A 183 -5.74 3.53 15.56
CA ASP A 183 -6.28 3.04 16.85
C ASP A 183 -6.87 1.63 16.76
N LEU A 184 -6.62 0.90 15.66
CA LEU A 184 -7.21 -0.42 15.44
C LEU A 184 -6.57 -1.53 16.28
N LEU A 185 -5.32 -1.36 16.72
CA LEU A 185 -4.64 -2.30 17.61
C LEU A 185 -5.25 -2.23 19.02
N VAL A 186 -5.59 -3.39 19.58
CA VAL A 186 -5.90 -3.55 21.01
C VAL A 186 -4.73 -4.24 21.70
N ARG A 187 -4.25 -3.66 22.81
CA ARG A 187 -3.17 -4.24 23.60
C ARG A 187 -3.74 -4.95 24.83
N GLY A 188 -3.25 -6.16 25.08
CA GLY A 188 -3.55 -6.97 26.26
C GLY A 188 -2.34 -7.10 27.21
N GLU A 189 -2.43 -8.02 28.16
CA GLU A 189 -1.31 -8.36 29.04
C GLU A 189 -0.21 -9.09 28.26
N GLY A 190 0.79 -8.35 27.76
CA GLY A 190 1.95 -8.92 27.08
C GLY A 190 2.04 -8.70 25.57
N GLY A 191 1.22 -7.82 24.99
CA GLY A 191 1.33 -7.43 23.57
C GLY A 191 -0.05 -7.25 22.92
N VAL A 192 -0.23 -7.82 21.72
CA VAL A 192 -1.50 -7.76 20.99
C VAL A 192 -2.56 -8.61 21.69
N ASP A 193 -3.71 -8.01 22.01
CA ASP A 193 -4.94 -8.77 22.26
C ASP A 193 -5.51 -9.18 20.89
N VAL A 194 -5.26 -10.42 20.50
CA VAL A 194 -5.54 -10.93 19.14
C VAL A 194 -7.03 -10.87 18.84
N ASP A 195 -7.87 -11.38 19.73
CA ASP A 195 -9.32 -11.46 19.50
C ASP A 195 -9.96 -10.07 19.47
N ALA A 196 -9.60 -9.19 20.40
CA ALA A 196 -10.11 -7.82 20.41
C ALA A 196 -9.61 -7.01 19.20
N THR A 197 -8.37 -7.25 18.77
CA THR A 197 -7.81 -6.61 17.57
C THR A 197 -8.51 -7.09 16.30
N ILE A 198 -8.73 -8.41 16.15
CA ILE A 198 -9.50 -8.96 15.02
C ILE A 198 -10.90 -8.33 14.99
N GLY A 199 -11.61 -8.27 16.13
CA GLY A 199 -12.93 -7.65 16.21
C GLY A 199 -12.93 -6.18 15.75
N ARG A 200 -11.92 -5.38 16.13
CA ARG A 200 -11.80 -3.99 15.65
C ARG A 200 -11.52 -3.91 14.14
N LEU A 201 -10.68 -4.79 13.62
CA LEU A 201 -10.36 -4.84 12.19
C LEU A 201 -11.61 -5.23 11.38
N GLU A 202 -12.39 -6.22 11.83
CA GLU A 202 -13.63 -6.63 11.16
C GLU A 202 -14.66 -5.49 11.11
N VAL A 203 -14.83 -4.75 12.21
CA VAL A 203 -15.68 -3.55 12.23
C VAL A 203 -15.20 -2.53 11.20
N ALA A 204 -13.89 -2.27 11.11
CA ALA A 204 -13.32 -1.33 10.15
C ALA A 204 -13.43 -1.80 8.68
N VAL A 205 -13.36 -3.11 8.44
CA VAL A 205 -13.63 -3.71 7.12
C VAL A 205 -15.10 -3.52 6.75
N SER A 206 -16.02 -3.84 7.67
CA SER A 206 -17.47 -3.70 7.45
C SER A 206 -17.89 -2.24 7.17
N SER A 207 -17.25 -1.29 7.86
CA SER A 207 -17.46 0.15 7.65
C SER A 207 -16.71 0.70 6.43
N ARG A 208 -16.04 -0.17 5.65
CA ARG A 208 -15.27 0.17 4.47
C ARG A 208 -14.10 1.12 4.72
N ALA A 209 -13.63 1.26 5.96
CA ALA A 209 -12.49 2.11 6.31
C ALA A 209 -11.16 1.47 5.87
N ILE A 210 -11.08 0.14 5.98
CA ILE A 210 -9.97 -0.67 5.51
C ILE A 210 -10.49 -1.78 4.58
N GLU A 211 -9.58 -2.44 3.86
CA GLU A 211 -9.90 -3.56 2.97
C GLU A 211 -8.88 -4.67 3.12
N GLU A 212 -9.33 -5.92 3.25
CA GLU A 212 -8.45 -7.08 3.31
C GLU A 212 -7.76 -7.34 1.96
N ASP A 213 -6.49 -7.70 2.00
CA ASP A 213 -5.77 -8.22 0.85
C ASP A 213 -6.07 -9.72 0.72
N ALA A 214 -6.84 -10.06 -0.32
CA ALA A 214 -7.30 -11.42 -0.56
C ALA A 214 -6.16 -12.45 -0.68
N HIS A 215 -4.91 -12.05 -0.97
CA HIS A 215 -3.78 -12.98 -1.10
C HIS A 215 -3.29 -13.56 0.23
N TRP A 216 -3.65 -12.95 1.36
CA TRP A 216 -3.23 -13.36 2.69
C TRP A 216 -4.31 -14.19 3.41
N ALA A 217 -4.05 -14.59 4.66
CA ALA A 217 -5.08 -15.20 5.49
C ALA A 217 -6.17 -14.15 5.75
N SER A 218 -7.43 -14.56 5.64
CA SER A 218 -8.55 -13.68 6.02
C SER A 218 -8.53 -13.48 7.53
N LEU A 219 -9.10 -12.37 8.01
CA LEU A 219 -9.24 -12.14 9.45
C LEU A 219 -9.99 -13.28 10.14
N GLY A 220 -11.10 -13.73 9.56
CA GLY A 220 -11.94 -14.78 10.13
C GLY A 220 -11.29 -16.17 10.17
N ASP A 221 -10.27 -16.42 9.34
CA ASP A 221 -9.54 -17.69 9.32
C ASP A 221 -8.23 -17.64 10.14
N LEU A 222 -7.76 -16.44 10.51
CA LEU A 222 -6.40 -16.23 11.03
C LEU A 222 -6.11 -17.04 12.29
N THR A 223 -6.99 -17.02 13.27
CA THR A 223 -6.83 -17.74 14.55
C THR A 223 -6.90 -19.25 14.36
N ALA A 224 -7.80 -19.75 13.51
CA ALA A 224 -7.93 -21.18 13.23
C ALA A 224 -6.69 -21.73 12.50
N ILE A 225 -6.18 -20.98 11.52
CA ILE A 225 -4.93 -21.31 10.82
C ILE A 225 -3.75 -21.33 11.80
N HIS A 226 -3.63 -20.32 12.67
CA HIS A 226 -2.57 -20.27 13.68
C HIS A 226 -2.65 -21.45 14.66
N ALA A 227 -3.83 -21.73 15.22
CA ALA A 227 -4.06 -22.82 16.16
C ALA A 227 -3.76 -24.21 15.58
N SER A 228 -3.82 -24.37 14.25
CA SER A 228 -3.46 -25.62 13.58
C SER A 228 -1.97 -25.97 13.67
N GLY A 229 -1.10 -24.97 13.90
CA GLY A 229 0.35 -25.14 13.89
C GLY A 229 0.96 -25.46 12.52
N LEU A 230 0.17 -25.47 11.44
CA LEU A 230 0.62 -25.89 10.10
C LEU A 230 1.52 -24.86 9.40
N MET A 231 1.54 -23.62 9.90
CA MET A 231 2.37 -22.53 9.39
C MET A 231 3.30 -22.04 10.49
N GLU A 232 4.50 -21.59 10.13
CA GLU A 232 5.35 -20.85 11.07
C GLU A 232 4.74 -19.48 11.37
N ARG A 233 4.03 -18.92 10.38
CA ARG A 233 3.49 -17.57 10.42
C ARG A 233 2.16 -17.46 9.68
N ALA A 234 1.09 -17.23 10.42
CA ALA A 234 -0.20 -16.84 9.86
C ALA A 234 -0.29 -15.30 9.84
N GLU A 235 -0.53 -14.68 8.68
CA GLU A 235 -0.66 -13.22 8.57
C GLU A 235 -1.89 -12.83 7.77
N SER A 236 -2.59 -11.81 8.27
CA SER A 236 -3.58 -11.04 7.53
C SER A 236 -3.02 -9.66 7.20
N GLN A 237 -3.21 -9.21 5.96
CA GLN A 237 -2.83 -7.87 5.50
C GLN A 237 -4.07 -7.08 5.09
N LEU A 238 -4.17 -5.82 5.52
CA LEU A 238 -5.29 -4.94 5.24
C LEU A 238 -4.81 -3.57 4.79
N ARG A 239 -5.45 -2.96 3.81
CA ARG A 239 -5.12 -1.63 3.33
C ARG A 239 -6.08 -0.59 3.89
N CYS A 240 -5.56 0.45 4.53
CA CYS A 240 -6.37 1.61 4.91
C CYS A 240 -6.77 2.41 3.66
N ARG A 241 -8.06 2.73 3.50
CA ARG A 241 -8.53 3.49 2.33
C ARG A 241 -8.18 4.97 2.39
N THR A 242 -7.91 5.50 3.59
CA THR A 242 -7.55 6.90 3.81
C THR A 242 -6.05 7.13 3.66
N CYS A 243 -5.21 6.52 4.50
CA CYS A 243 -3.76 6.75 4.44
C CYS A 243 -3.01 5.76 3.55
N ARG A 244 -3.67 4.73 3.00
CA ARG A 244 -3.08 3.72 2.09
C ARG A 244 -2.00 2.82 2.70
N ARG A 245 -1.69 2.96 3.99
CA ARG A 245 -0.84 1.99 4.71
C ARG A 245 -1.44 0.59 4.70
N ILE A 246 -0.56 -0.39 4.73
CA ILE A 246 -0.88 -1.79 4.92
C ILE A 246 -0.70 -2.12 6.40
N ILE A 247 -1.77 -2.56 7.02
CA ILE A 247 -1.81 -3.13 8.36
C ILE A 247 -1.48 -4.60 8.22
N CYS A 248 -0.53 -5.09 9.01
CA CYS A 248 -0.15 -6.50 9.05
C CYS A 248 -0.38 -7.01 10.47
N LEU A 249 -1.34 -7.92 10.65
CA LEU A 249 -1.51 -8.69 11.89
C LEU A 249 -0.90 -10.08 11.67
N THR A 250 0.13 -10.41 12.43
CA THR A 250 0.88 -11.66 12.30
C THR A 250 0.82 -12.47 13.58
N LEU A 251 0.41 -13.74 13.47
CA LEU A 251 0.51 -14.74 14.52
C LEU A 251 1.64 -15.71 14.18
N TYR A 252 2.66 -15.74 15.02
CA TYR A 252 3.78 -16.67 14.90
C TYR A 252 3.47 -17.96 15.66
N ARG A 253 3.90 -19.10 15.15
CA ARG A 253 3.76 -20.39 15.85
C ARG A 253 4.43 -20.32 17.22
N ASP A 254 5.70 -19.92 17.23
CA ASP A 254 6.57 -19.90 18.40
C ASP A 254 7.00 -18.46 18.76
N GLY A 255 6.04 -17.57 19.02
CA GLY A 255 6.35 -16.19 19.40
C GLY A 255 5.12 -15.31 19.65
N PRO A 256 5.33 -14.08 20.14
CA PRO A 256 4.24 -13.13 20.35
C PRO A 256 3.62 -12.69 19.01
N ALA A 257 2.33 -12.38 19.04
CA ALA A 257 1.66 -11.74 17.91
C ALA A 257 2.25 -10.34 17.67
N THR A 258 2.29 -9.93 16.40
CA THR A 258 2.76 -8.60 16.01
C THR A 258 1.71 -7.87 15.18
N PHE A 259 1.68 -6.55 15.30
CA PHE A 259 0.79 -5.67 14.58
C PHE A 259 1.58 -4.49 14.02
N GLY A 260 1.74 -4.44 12.69
CA GLY A 260 2.60 -3.45 12.03
C GLY A 260 1.85 -2.59 11.02
N TYR A 261 2.33 -1.36 10.84
CA TYR A 261 1.93 -0.49 9.74
C TYR A 261 3.08 -0.36 8.74
N HIS A 262 2.81 -0.68 7.48
CA HIS A 262 3.80 -0.76 6.43
C HIS A 262 3.36 0.02 5.20
N VAL A 263 4.34 0.46 4.42
CA VAL A 263 4.12 0.84 3.03
C VAL A 263 3.93 -0.41 2.18
N LEU A 264 3.34 -0.25 0.99
CA LEU A 264 2.99 -1.38 0.12
C LEU A 264 4.20 -2.26 -0.23
N ASP A 265 5.34 -1.66 -0.56
CA ASP A 265 6.53 -2.40 -0.98
C ASP A 265 7.11 -3.25 0.16
N ASP A 266 7.12 -2.72 1.38
CA ASP A 266 7.60 -3.47 2.55
C ASP A 266 6.63 -4.60 2.90
N ALA A 267 5.32 -4.35 2.86
CA ALA A 267 4.30 -5.36 3.07
C ALA A 267 4.38 -6.50 2.04
N MET A 268 4.66 -6.17 0.77
CA MET A 268 4.83 -7.15 -0.31
C MET A 268 6.10 -8.01 -0.20
N ARG A 269 7.13 -7.51 0.50
CA ARG A 269 8.38 -8.24 0.76
C ARG A 269 8.27 -9.17 1.96
N ARG A 270 7.20 -9.06 2.77
CA ARG A 270 6.99 -9.94 3.92
C ARG A 270 6.85 -11.40 3.47
N PRO A 271 7.41 -12.37 4.22
CA PRO A 271 7.26 -13.79 3.92
C PRO A 271 5.79 -14.20 3.88
N MET A 272 5.42 -14.92 2.84
CA MET A 272 4.07 -15.43 2.61
C MET A 272 4.17 -16.94 2.40
N GLU A 273 3.84 -17.69 3.45
CA GLU A 273 3.71 -19.14 3.39
C GLU A 273 2.43 -19.53 2.64
N SER A 274 2.42 -20.68 1.99
CA SER A 274 1.20 -21.20 1.38
C SER A 274 0.21 -21.53 2.49
N ILE A 275 -0.98 -20.95 2.43
CA ILE A 275 -2.07 -21.29 3.36
C ILE A 275 -2.44 -22.76 3.10
N PRO A 276 -2.40 -23.64 4.13
CA PRO A 276 -2.78 -25.04 3.99
C PRO A 276 -4.25 -25.18 3.55
N PRO A 277 -4.61 -26.30 2.90
CA PRO A 277 -6.01 -26.62 2.59
C PRO A 277 -6.90 -26.55 3.83
N VAL A 278 -8.10 -26.00 3.66
CA VAL A 278 -9.07 -25.76 4.76
C VAL A 278 -9.46 -27.05 5.48
N GLU A 279 -9.39 -28.20 4.82
CA GLU A 279 -9.65 -29.52 5.38
C GLU A 279 -8.68 -29.88 6.52
N GLN A 280 -7.54 -29.20 6.61
CA GLN A 280 -6.52 -29.47 7.63
C GLN A 280 -6.67 -28.61 8.90
N TRP A 281 -7.48 -27.55 8.88
CA TRP A 281 -7.57 -26.59 10.00
C TRP A 281 -8.97 -26.02 10.26
N GLY A 282 -9.88 -26.07 9.29
CA GLY A 282 -11.22 -25.50 9.39
C GLY A 282 -12.19 -26.37 10.18
N SER A 283 -13.21 -25.74 10.78
CA SER A 283 -14.37 -26.46 11.33
C SER A 283 -15.18 -27.15 10.22
N ALA A 284 -16.08 -28.06 10.60
CA ALA A 284 -16.99 -28.70 9.64
C ALA A 284 -17.82 -27.67 8.87
N GLU A 285 -18.32 -26.62 9.54
CA GLU A 285 -19.04 -25.52 8.88
C GLU A 285 -18.13 -24.77 7.90
N ARG A 286 -16.89 -24.46 8.31
CA ARG A 286 -15.96 -23.71 7.48
C ARG A 286 -15.49 -24.49 6.25
N ILE A 287 -15.30 -25.80 6.39
CA ILE A 287 -15.00 -26.73 5.29
C ILE A 287 -16.20 -26.78 4.34
N ALA A 288 -17.43 -26.92 4.84
CA ALA A 288 -18.63 -26.90 4.01
C ALA A 288 -18.78 -25.57 3.24
N MET A 289 -18.48 -24.43 3.89
CA MET A 289 -18.45 -23.12 3.24
C MET A 289 -17.40 -23.05 2.12
N ALA A 290 -16.19 -23.58 2.35
CA ALA A 290 -15.14 -23.63 1.32
C ALA A 290 -15.50 -24.56 0.15
N GLN A 291 -16.23 -25.64 0.41
CA GLN A 291 -16.75 -26.55 -0.61
C GLN A 291 -17.88 -25.92 -1.44
N ALA A 292 -18.67 -25.05 -0.83
CA ALA A 292 -19.71 -24.28 -1.51
C ALA A 292 -19.16 -23.05 -2.27
N ALA A 293 -17.95 -22.59 -1.95
CA ALA A 293 -17.27 -21.49 -2.63
C ALA A 293 -16.67 -21.90 -3.99
N MET A 294 -16.27 -20.91 -4.80
CA MET A 294 -15.46 -21.19 -5.99
C MET A 294 -14.09 -21.75 -5.60
N GLN A 295 -13.66 -22.80 -6.28
CA GLN A 295 -12.40 -23.50 -6.07
C GLN A 295 -11.54 -23.46 -7.33
N TYR A 296 -10.24 -23.19 -7.18
CA TYR A 296 -9.29 -23.32 -8.28
C TYR A 296 -9.32 -24.74 -8.87
N VAL A 297 -9.25 -24.84 -10.20
CA VAL A 297 -9.13 -26.11 -10.93
C VAL A 297 -7.82 -26.18 -11.71
N ASP A 298 -7.57 -25.20 -12.58
CA ASP A 298 -6.39 -25.19 -13.47
C ASP A 298 -6.13 -23.78 -14.01
N HIS A 299 -4.96 -23.55 -14.60
CA HIS A 299 -4.66 -22.31 -15.30
C HIS A 299 -3.56 -22.46 -16.38
N GLU A 300 -3.41 -21.44 -17.22
CA GLU A 300 -2.25 -21.23 -18.08
C GLU A 300 -1.61 -19.87 -17.72
N PRO A 301 -0.33 -19.84 -17.31
CA PRO A 301 0.33 -18.62 -16.86
C PRO A 301 0.22 -17.47 -17.87
N GLY A 302 -0.32 -16.34 -17.41
CA GLY A 302 -0.49 -15.15 -18.24
C GLY A 302 -1.62 -15.21 -19.27
N SER A 303 -2.42 -16.29 -19.29
CA SER A 303 -3.44 -16.55 -20.31
C SER A 303 -4.84 -16.69 -19.69
N TRP A 304 -5.14 -17.81 -19.01
CA TRP A 304 -6.47 -18.09 -18.46
C TRP A 304 -6.42 -18.82 -17.12
N PHE A 305 -7.52 -18.76 -16.38
CA PHE A 305 -7.77 -19.49 -15.14
C PHE A 305 -9.12 -20.21 -15.20
N LEU A 306 -9.22 -21.36 -14.55
CA LEU A 306 -10.43 -22.14 -14.39
C LEU A 306 -10.73 -22.36 -12.90
N ALA A 307 -11.96 -22.09 -12.51
CA ALA A 307 -12.48 -22.37 -11.18
C ALA A 307 -13.80 -23.16 -11.27
N ARG A 308 -14.18 -23.85 -10.19
CA ARG A 308 -15.40 -24.64 -10.08
C ARG A 308 -16.22 -24.24 -8.85
N GLN A 309 -17.53 -24.21 -8.97
CA GLN A 309 -18.47 -24.15 -7.84
C GLN A 309 -19.61 -25.11 -8.10
N GLY A 310 -19.71 -26.19 -7.32
CA GLY A 310 -20.60 -27.31 -7.64
C GLY A 310 -20.33 -27.84 -9.06
N ASP A 311 -21.38 -27.91 -9.89
CA ASP A 311 -21.30 -28.37 -11.28
C ASP A 311 -20.97 -27.26 -12.30
N THR A 312 -20.77 -26.02 -11.82
CA THR A 312 -20.46 -24.87 -12.67
C THR A 312 -18.96 -24.68 -12.78
N LEU A 313 -18.47 -24.52 -14.00
CA LEU A 313 -17.09 -24.13 -14.30
C LEU A 313 -17.07 -22.66 -14.72
N TYR A 314 -16.22 -21.88 -14.05
CA TYR A 314 -15.96 -20.48 -14.35
C TYR A 314 -14.59 -20.35 -15.00
N PHE A 315 -14.53 -19.62 -16.10
CA PHE A 315 -13.33 -19.44 -16.91
C PHE A 315 -13.04 -17.96 -17.07
N ASP A 316 -11.86 -17.53 -16.62
CA ASP A 316 -11.36 -16.17 -16.83
C ASP A 316 -10.24 -16.20 -17.87
N ALA A 317 -10.42 -15.50 -18.99
CA ALA A 317 -9.40 -15.40 -20.02
C ALA A 317 -9.00 -13.95 -20.23
N ARG A 318 -7.70 -13.71 -20.29
CA ARG A 318 -7.13 -12.41 -20.64
C ARG A 318 -7.31 -12.10 -22.12
N TYR A 319 -7.54 -10.84 -22.41
CA TYR A 319 -7.50 -10.32 -23.77
C TYR A 319 -6.93 -8.89 -23.81
N SER A 320 -6.30 -8.55 -24.92
CA SER A 320 -5.81 -7.19 -25.20
C SER A 320 -6.73 -6.45 -26.18
N LEU A 321 -6.96 -5.17 -25.90
CA LEU A 321 -7.65 -4.20 -26.77
C LEU A 321 -6.65 -3.21 -27.39
N GLY A 322 -5.42 -3.64 -27.64
CA GLY A 322 -4.35 -2.81 -28.20
C GLY A 322 -3.37 -2.39 -27.10
N VAL A 323 -3.52 -1.17 -26.57
CA VAL A 323 -2.64 -0.64 -25.49
C VAL A 323 -3.17 -0.93 -24.08
N ALA A 324 -4.31 -1.61 -23.96
CA ALA A 324 -4.94 -1.95 -22.70
C ALA A 324 -5.22 -3.45 -22.64
N ASP A 325 -4.80 -4.09 -21.54
CA ASP A 325 -5.08 -5.48 -21.24
C ASP A 325 -6.25 -5.58 -20.25
N ASP A 326 -7.04 -6.63 -20.41
CA ASP A 326 -8.27 -6.84 -19.67
C ASP A 326 -8.58 -8.35 -19.60
N SER A 327 -9.66 -8.75 -18.91
CA SER A 327 -10.12 -10.15 -18.90
C SER A 327 -11.63 -10.25 -18.91
N ALA A 328 -12.15 -11.42 -19.25
CA ALA A 328 -13.56 -11.74 -19.11
C ALA A 328 -13.73 -13.04 -18.34
N LEU A 329 -14.56 -12.96 -17.29
CA LEU A 329 -14.97 -14.08 -16.47
C LEU A 329 -16.32 -14.58 -16.98
N ILE A 330 -16.38 -15.81 -17.47
CA ILE A 330 -17.61 -16.44 -17.97
C ILE A 330 -17.91 -17.75 -17.24
N ALA A 331 -19.18 -18.09 -17.10
CA ALA A 331 -19.57 -19.48 -16.82
C ALA A 331 -19.54 -20.28 -18.14
N LEU A 332 -18.90 -21.45 -18.12
CA LEU A 332 -18.87 -22.35 -19.26
C LEU A 332 -20.28 -22.91 -19.52
N ASN A 333 -20.75 -22.80 -20.76
CA ASN A 333 -22.03 -23.37 -21.16
C ASN A 333 -21.92 -24.91 -21.35
N GLY A 334 -23.02 -25.57 -21.74
CA GLY A 334 -23.02 -27.02 -21.94
C GLY A 334 -21.98 -27.51 -22.96
N GLU A 335 -21.88 -26.83 -24.10
CA GLU A 335 -20.93 -27.18 -25.18
C GLU A 335 -19.48 -26.96 -24.73
N GLU A 336 -19.19 -25.87 -24.03
CA GLU A 336 -17.84 -25.57 -23.55
C GLU A 336 -17.40 -26.51 -22.42
N ARG A 337 -18.32 -26.92 -21.54
CA ARG A 337 -18.05 -27.94 -20.52
C ARG A 337 -17.75 -29.30 -21.15
N GLU A 338 -18.53 -29.70 -22.15
CA GLU A 338 -18.30 -30.94 -22.89
C GLU A 338 -17.01 -30.90 -23.71
N GLY A 339 -16.71 -29.74 -24.33
CA GLY A 339 -15.45 -29.49 -25.01
C GLY A 339 -14.24 -29.58 -24.07
N TYR A 340 -14.35 -29.05 -22.86
CA TYR A 340 -13.32 -29.23 -21.83
C TYR A 340 -13.21 -30.67 -21.36
N ARG A 341 -14.34 -31.38 -21.15
CA ARG A 341 -14.34 -32.78 -20.71
C ARG A 341 -13.63 -33.71 -21.70
N THR A 342 -13.76 -33.43 -23.00
CA THR A 342 -13.18 -34.25 -24.07
C THR A 342 -11.79 -33.78 -24.51
N GLY A 343 -11.57 -32.47 -24.60
CA GLY A 343 -10.34 -31.86 -25.10
C GLY A 343 -9.39 -31.32 -24.04
N GLY A 344 -9.79 -31.31 -22.77
CA GLY A 344 -8.98 -30.86 -21.64
C GLY A 344 -8.43 -29.44 -21.80
N ARG A 345 -7.18 -29.23 -21.35
CA ARG A 345 -6.49 -27.92 -21.40
C ARG A 345 -6.39 -27.34 -22.81
N SER A 346 -6.24 -28.18 -23.83
CA SER A 346 -6.16 -27.74 -25.22
C SER A 346 -7.43 -27.03 -25.68
N TYR A 347 -8.60 -27.51 -25.25
CA TYR A 347 -9.86 -26.84 -25.54
C TYR A 347 -9.94 -25.44 -24.89
N LEU A 348 -9.49 -25.32 -23.64
CA LEU A 348 -9.49 -24.05 -22.91
C LEU A 348 -8.52 -23.03 -23.52
N ALA A 349 -7.35 -23.49 -23.96
CA ALA A 349 -6.41 -22.63 -24.69
C ALA A 349 -7.02 -22.09 -25.99
N GLU A 350 -7.74 -22.92 -26.75
CA GLU A 350 -8.46 -22.46 -27.94
C GLU A 350 -9.66 -21.56 -27.61
N LEU A 351 -10.36 -21.79 -26.50
CA LEU A 351 -11.40 -20.88 -26.01
C LEU A 351 -10.83 -19.51 -25.65
N ALA A 352 -9.69 -19.44 -24.95
CA ALA A 352 -8.99 -18.20 -24.65
C ALA A 352 -8.61 -17.44 -25.93
N LYS A 353 -8.05 -18.14 -26.94
CA LYS A 353 -7.74 -17.54 -28.26
C LYS A 353 -8.99 -16.98 -28.94
N ARG A 354 -10.13 -17.68 -28.88
CA ARG A 354 -11.42 -17.19 -29.40
C ARG A 354 -11.88 -15.93 -28.67
N MET A 355 -11.72 -15.86 -27.35
CA MET A 355 -12.04 -14.67 -26.55
C MET A 355 -11.13 -13.49 -26.87
N GLN A 356 -9.82 -13.71 -27.07
CA GLN A 356 -8.89 -12.69 -27.55
C GLN A 356 -9.26 -12.17 -28.95
N ALA A 357 -9.70 -13.05 -29.86
CA ALA A 357 -10.11 -12.65 -31.21
C ALA A 357 -11.44 -11.86 -31.22
N LYS A 358 -12.35 -12.15 -30.27
CA LYS A 358 -13.63 -11.45 -30.11
C LYS A 358 -13.83 -10.99 -28.66
N PRO A 359 -13.09 -9.97 -28.17
CA PRO A 359 -13.09 -9.57 -26.77
C PRO A 359 -14.46 -9.21 -26.21
N ALA A 360 -14.72 -9.55 -24.95
CA ALA A 360 -15.95 -9.19 -24.26
C ALA A 360 -16.13 -7.68 -24.07
N GLY A 361 -15.06 -6.88 -24.18
CA GLY A 361 -15.14 -5.41 -24.20
C GLY A 361 -15.79 -4.83 -25.45
N ARG A 362 -15.98 -5.61 -26.53
CA ARG A 362 -16.57 -5.14 -27.80
C ARG A 362 -18.05 -5.51 -27.90
N ARG A 363 -18.90 -4.50 -28.13
CA ARG A 363 -20.34 -4.69 -28.40
C ARG A 363 -20.51 -5.58 -29.64
N GLY A 364 -21.21 -6.70 -29.50
CA GLY A 364 -21.37 -7.72 -30.55
C GLY A 364 -20.48 -8.96 -30.40
N SER A 365 -19.55 -8.98 -29.44
CA SER A 365 -18.87 -10.21 -29.04
C SER A 365 -19.86 -11.21 -28.41
N PRO A 366 -19.74 -12.51 -28.70
CA PRO A 366 -20.55 -13.55 -28.02
C PRO A 366 -20.28 -13.63 -26.51
N TYR A 367 -19.19 -13.02 -26.02
CA TYR A 367 -18.84 -12.99 -24.60
C TYR A 367 -19.28 -11.71 -23.90
N TYR A 368 -19.72 -10.68 -24.64
CA TYR A 368 -20.07 -9.36 -24.08
C TYR A 368 -21.16 -9.43 -23.00
N SER A 369 -22.23 -10.19 -23.25
CA SER A 369 -23.33 -10.37 -22.29
C SER A 369 -23.06 -11.47 -21.26
N ARG A 370 -22.01 -12.26 -21.44
CA ARG A 370 -21.66 -13.41 -20.59
C ARG A 370 -20.62 -13.07 -19.53
N ASP A 371 -19.94 -11.93 -19.68
CA ASP A 371 -18.94 -11.45 -18.74
C ASP A 371 -19.60 -11.15 -17.38
N LEU A 372 -19.40 -12.07 -16.44
CA LEU A 372 -19.98 -12.08 -15.11
C LEU A 372 -19.51 -10.89 -14.27
N SER A 373 -18.34 -10.33 -14.58
CA SER A 373 -17.79 -9.17 -13.89
C SER A 373 -18.45 -7.84 -14.29
N ARG A 374 -19.28 -7.85 -15.34
CA ARG A 374 -19.88 -6.65 -15.91
C ARG A 374 -21.39 -6.73 -16.08
N ARG A 375 -21.87 -7.75 -16.79
CA ARG A 375 -23.25 -7.80 -17.31
C ARG A 375 -23.90 -9.17 -17.23
N GLY A 376 -23.11 -10.24 -17.24
CA GLY A 376 -23.61 -11.61 -17.21
C GLY A 376 -23.89 -12.14 -15.80
N GLY A 377 -23.48 -11.41 -14.77
CA GLY A 377 -23.66 -11.81 -13.38
C GLY A 377 -25.02 -11.38 -12.81
N GLU A 378 -25.48 -12.13 -11.82
CA GLU A 378 -26.57 -11.74 -10.94
C GLU A 378 -26.31 -10.36 -10.30
N SER A 379 -27.34 -9.51 -10.25
CA SER A 379 -27.20 -8.17 -9.68
C SER A 379 -26.85 -8.26 -8.19
N GLY A 380 -25.78 -7.57 -7.79
CA GLY A 380 -25.30 -7.54 -6.40
C GLY A 380 -24.33 -8.65 -6.01
N ARG A 381 -24.08 -9.64 -6.88
CA ARG A 381 -23.08 -10.68 -6.63
C ARG A 381 -21.70 -10.26 -7.17
N ASP A 382 -20.66 -10.41 -6.35
CA ASP A 382 -19.28 -10.09 -6.72
C ASP A 382 -18.54 -11.31 -7.27
N TYR A 383 -18.91 -11.74 -8.48
CA TYR A 383 -18.23 -12.86 -9.15
C TYR A 383 -16.74 -12.65 -9.31
N ARG A 384 -16.29 -11.40 -9.50
CA ARG A 384 -14.86 -11.12 -9.71
C ARG A 384 -14.09 -11.26 -8.40
N GLY A 385 -14.64 -10.78 -7.29
CA GLY A 385 -14.10 -10.98 -5.94
C GLY A 385 -14.04 -12.46 -5.58
N GLU A 386 -15.15 -13.20 -5.75
CA GLU A 386 -15.23 -14.65 -5.49
C GLU A 386 -14.20 -15.43 -6.31
N PHE A 387 -14.10 -15.16 -7.61
CA PHE A 387 -13.14 -15.84 -8.48
C PHE A 387 -11.69 -15.50 -8.13
N THR A 388 -11.40 -14.22 -7.83
CA THR A 388 -10.06 -13.78 -7.43
C THR A 388 -9.63 -14.45 -6.12
N ALA A 389 -10.55 -14.58 -5.16
CA ALA A 389 -10.31 -15.30 -3.92
C ALA A 389 -10.01 -16.79 -4.18
N ALA A 390 -10.70 -17.42 -5.13
CA ALA A 390 -10.49 -18.83 -5.48
C ALA A 390 -9.11 -19.11 -6.08
N ILE A 391 -8.60 -18.20 -6.93
CA ILE A 391 -7.32 -18.42 -7.65
C ILE A 391 -6.10 -17.79 -6.96
N LYS A 392 -6.28 -17.17 -5.79
CA LYS A 392 -5.28 -16.31 -5.14
C LYS A 392 -3.88 -16.91 -5.03
N ASN A 393 -3.80 -18.19 -4.62
CA ASN A 393 -2.55 -18.92 -4.37
C ASN A 393 -1.87 -19.40 -5.67
N HIS A 394 -2.57 -19.30 -6.80
CA HIS A 394 -2.12 -19.77 -8.11
C HIS A 394 -1.86 -18.62 -9.08
N THR A 395 -1.93 -17.37 -8.62
CA THR A 395 -1.59 -16.21 -9.44
C THR A 395 -0.08 -16.17 -9.72
N TRP A 396 0.30 -15.63 -10.88
CA TRP A 396 1.69 -15.51 -11.38
C TRP A 396 2.72 -15.01 -10.34
N ARG A 397 2.33 -14.19 -9.36
CA ARG A 397 3.22 -13.76 -8.25
C ARG A 397 3.64 -14.91 -7.33
N ALA A 398 2.79 -15.91 -7.12
CA ALA A 398 3.12 -17.14 -6.39
C ALA A 398 4.03 -18.07 -7.23
N GLU A 399 3.79 -18.18 -8.54
CA GLU A 399 4.63 -18.97 -9.45
C GLU A 399 6.04 -18.40 -9.65
N GLN A 400 6.19 -17.07 -9.69
CA GLN A 400 7.50 -16.41 -9.74
C GLN A 400 8.33 -16.68 -8.47
N ARG A 401 7.68 -17.00 -7.34
CA ARG A 401 8.35 -17.35 -6.08
C ARG A 401 8.84 -18.80 -6.09
N ALA A 402 8.04 -19.74 -6.58
CA ALA A 402 8.44 -21.14 -6.74
C ALA A 402 9.64 -21.32 -7.70
N ARG A 403 9.83 -20.40 -8.66
CA ARG A 403 10.97 -20.40 -9.60
C ARG A 403 12.25 -19.75 -9.03
N ARG A 404 12.21 -19.16 -7.84
CA ARG A 404 13.34 -18.50 -7.17
C ARG A 404 13.89 -19.30 -5.97
N THR A 405 13.25 -20.39 -5.64
CA THR A 405 13.73 -21.51 -4.81
C THR A 405 14.16 -22.63 -5.73
#